data_AF-A0A5S9QFA4-F1
#
_entry.id   AF-A0A5S9QFA4-F1
#
_cell.length_a   1.000
_cell.length_b   1.000
_cell.length_c   1.000
_cell.angle_alpha   90.00
_cell.angle_beta   90.00
_cell.angle_gamma   90.00
#
_symmetry.space_group_name_H-M   'P 1'
#
loop_
_entity.id
_entity.type
_entity.pdbx_description
1 polymer ?
#
loop_
_entity_poly.entity_id
_entity_poly.type
_entity_poly.pdbx_seq_one_letter_code
_entity_poly.pdbx_strand_id
1 'polypeptide(L)'
;MSIMRAAQAVDYVANTICIQSSNRKEGINRTTEDFEDVDALIARARLLYHQLVEKYNVNQIAYRPEVVRAAISQKMGVGNCAEQAAIAFEYLKGKGEKNIAIVSIADYDHHFVVMQLIQEPAKISFFQIDGFLPPSWGVNAIVCDPWYHEWFYVEKDWHRKIKHILKRTSIRTAPEGSWCKLRCMAYVGD
;
A
#
# COMPACT_ATOMS: atom_id res chain seq x y z
N MET A 1 14.52 -4.75 14.94
CA MET A 1 13.90 -5.80 14.09
C MET A 1 12.94 -5.23 13.04
N SER A 2 12.09 -4.25 13.37
CA SER A 2 11.09 -3.68 12.45
C SER A 2 11.64 -3.15 11.10
N ILE A 3 12.82 -2.52 11.07
CA ILE A 3 13.45 -2.06 9.81
C ILE A 3 13.62 -3.19 8.80
N MET A 4 14.15 -4.33 9.26
CA MET A 4 14.37 -5.48 8.39
C MET A 4 13.05 -6.00 7.81
N ARG A 5 11.94 -5.82 8.54
CA ARG A 5 10.62 -6.27 8.12
C ARG A 5 10.02 -5.37 7.04
N ALA A 6 10.18 -4.06 7.16
CA ALA A 6 9.77 -3.13 6.10
C ALA A 6 10.54 -3.42 4.80
N ALA A 7 11.86 -3.56 4.88
CA ALA A 7 12.70 -3.94 3.73
C ALA A 7 12.26 -5.28 3.11
N GLN A 8 12.10 -6.32 3.94
CA GLN A 8 11.64 -7.64 3.50
C GLN A 8 10.26 -7.59 2.85
N ALA A 9 9.35 -6.75 3.33
CA ALA A 9 8.02 -6.60 2.74
C ALA A 9 8.10 -5.93 1.36
N VAL A 10 8.90 -4.87 1.23
CA VAL A 10 9.16 -4.22 -0.07
C VAL A 10 9.75 -5.22 -1.07
N ASP A 11 10.78 -5.97 -0.67
CA ASP A 11 11.42 -6.97 -1.51
C ASP A 11 10.46 -8.10 -1.88
N TYR A 12 9.64 -8.55 -0.92
CA TYR A 12 8.63 -9.58 -1.17
C TYR A 12 7.62 -9.13 -2.22
N VAL A 13 7.12 -7.89 -2.13
CA VAL A 13 6.20 -7.34 -3.13
C VAL A 13 6.88 -7.19 -4.50
N ALA A 14 8.11 -6.70 -4.54
CA ALA A 14 8.88 -6.54 -5.78
C ALA A 14 9.10 -7.88 -6.51
N ASN A 15 9.27 -8.97 -5.77
CA ASN A 15 9.40 -10.33 -6.32
C ASN A 15 8.04 -10.99 -6.63
N THR A 16 6.94 -10.43 -6.12
CA THR A 16 5.58 -10.94 -6.32
C THR A 16 4.91 -10.31 -7.54
N ILE A 17 5.03 -8.99 -7.70
CA ILE A 17 4.48 -8.26 -8.84
C ILE A 17 5.47 -8.29 -9.99
N CYS A 18 5.18 -9.12 -11.00
CA CYS A 18 6.03 -9.27 -12.17
C CYS A 18 5.59 -8.42 -13.37
N ILE A 19 4.45 -7.74 -13.26
CA ILE A 19 3.83 -6.98 -14.35
C ILE A 19 3.76 -5.51 -13.97
N GLN A 20 4.35 -4.66 -14.80
CA GLN A 20 4.39 -3.23 -14.60
C GLN A 20 3.01 -2.61 -14.90
N SER A 21 2.53 -1.78 -13.98
CA SER A 21 1.34 -0.97 -14.21
C SER A 21 1.63 0.14 -15.23
N SER A 22 0.69 0.41 -16.15
CA SER A 22 0.85 1.40 -17.23
C SER A 22 1.05 2.84 -16.73
N ASN A 23 0.61 3.16 -15.52
CA ASN A 23 0.79 4.47 -14.90
C ASN A 23 2.12 4.63 -14.13
N ARG A 24 3.01 3.63 -14.19
CA ARG A 24 4.31 3.63 -13.52
C ARG A 24 5.44 3.66 -14.55
N LYS A 25 6.27 4.70 -14.54
CA LYS A 25 7.35 4.89 -15.52
C LYS A 25 8.67 4.18 -15.18
N GLU A 26 8.85 3.75 -13.93
CA GLU A 26 10.11 3.18 -13.42
C GLU A 26 9.83 1.91 -12.61
N GLY A 27 10.62 0.85 -12.85
CA GLY A 27 10.56 -0.42 -12.12
C GLY A 27 9.62 -1.49 -12.72
N ILE A 28 9.84 -2.73 -12.28
CA ILE A 28 9.20 -4.01 -12.66
C ILE A 28 9.55 -4.51 -14.08
N ASN A 29 9.68 -5.83 -14.21
CA ASN A 29 10.46 -6.53 -15.26
C ASN A 29 9.72 -6.87 -16.56
N ARG A 30 8.39 -6.67 -16.64
CA ARG A 30 7.57 -7.00 -17.83
C ARG A 30 6.47 -5.97 -18.04
N THR A 31 6.33 -5.47 -19.26
CA THR A 31 5.25 -4.55 -19.61
C THR A 31 3.97 -5.35 -19.87
N THR A 32 2.81 -4.70 -19.84
CA THR A 32 1.55 -5.35 -20.22
C THR A 32 1.53 -5.80 -21.68
N GLU A 33 2.43 -5.27 -22.51
CA GLU A 33 2.62 -5.68 -23.92
C GLU A 33 3.21 -7.09 -24.04
N ASP A 34 3.84 -7.61 -22.97
CA ASP A 34 4.34 -8.98 -22.89
C ASP A 34 3.21 -10.02 -22.66
N PHE A 35 1.96 -9.57 -22.53
CA PHE A 35 0.80 -10.45 -22.32
C PHE A 35 -0.02 -10.57 -23.59
N GLU A 36 0.02 -11.76 -24.19
CA GLU A 36 -0.70 -12.08 -25.43
C GLU A 36 -2.24 -12.01 -25.27
N ASP A 37 -2.78 -12.04 -24.03
CA ASP A 37 -4.23 -12.01 -23.78
C ASP A 37 -4.60 -11.36 -22.42
N VAL A 38 -4.86 -10.04 -22.45
CA VAL A 38 -5.31 -9.25 -21.28
C VAL A 38 -6.72 -9.65 -20.84
N ASP A 39 -7.60 -10.05 -21.77
CA ASP A 39 -8.98 -10.43 -21.45
C ASP A 39 -9.04 -11.74 -20.67
N ALA A 40 -8.22 -12.72 -21.03
CA ALA A 40 -8.04 -13.96 -20.27
C ALA A 40 -7.51 -13.69 -18.85
N LEU A 41 -6.60 -12.71 -18.70
CA LEU A 41 -6.08 -12.29 -17.40
C LEU A 41 -7.20 -11.71 -16.52
N ILE A 42 -8.03 -10.81 -17.08
CA ILE A 42 -9.19 -10.22 -16.40
C ILE A 42 -10.21 -11.30 -16.02
N ALA A 43 -10.54 -12.21 -16.93
CA ALA A 43 -11.47 -13.31 -16.68
C ALA A 43 -11.00 -14.21 -15.53
N ARG A 44 -9.70 -14.54 -15.50
CA ARG A 44 -9.10 -15.33 -14.42
C ARG A 44 -9.14 -14.59 -13.07
N ALA A 45 -8.83 -13.28 -13.06
CA ALA A 45 -8.91 -12.47 -11.84
C ALA A 45 -10.34 -12.42 -11.27
N ARG A 46 -11.36 -12.29 -12.14
CA ARG A 46 -12.77 -12.32 -11.74
C ARG A 46 -13.18 -13.68 -11.15
N LEU A 47 -12.77 -14.77 -11.77
CA LEU A 47 -13.04 -16.12 -11.26
C LEU A 47 -12.42 -16.32 -9.87
N LEU A 48 -11.16 -15.92 -9.70
CA LEU A 48 -10.47 -15.96 -8.41
C LEU A 48 -11.17 -15.11 -7.35
N TYR A 49 -11.64 -13.91 -7.72
CA TYR A 49 -12.40 -13.05 -6.83
C TYR A 49 -13.66 -13.78 -6.32
N HIS A 50 -14.48 -14.35 -7.20
CA HIS A 50 -15.68 -15.08 -6.79
C HIS A 50 -15.37 -16.26 -5.87
N GLN A 51 -14.34 -17.05 -6.18
CA GLN A 51 -13.92 -18.18 -5.33
C GLN A 51 -13.45 -17.75 -3.94
N LEU A 52 -12.66 -16.69 -3.86
CA LEU A 52 -12.23 -16.14 -2.57
C LEU A 52 -13.42 -15.54 -1.83
N VAL A 53 -14.34 -14.91 -2.55
CA VAL A 53 -15.54 -14.31 -1.96
C VAL A 53 -16.44 -15.35 -1.32
N GLU A 54 -16.62 -16.47 -1.98
CA GLU A 54 -17.35 -17.61 -1.44
C GLU A 54 -16.61 -18.23 -0.24
N LYS A 55 -15.30 -18.47 -0.37
CA LYS A 55 -14.47 -19.07 0.69
C LYS A 55 -14.49 -18.27 1.99
N TYR A 56 -14.44 -16.95 1.91
CA TYR A 56 -14.37 -16.10 3.10
C TYR A 56 -15.75 -15.69 3.66
N ASN A 57 -16.85 -16.16 3.06
CA ASN A 57 -18.23 -15.77 3.37
C ASN A 57 -18.45 -14.25 3.18
N VAL A 58 -19.27 -13.86 2.21
CA VAL A 58 -19.50 -12.48 1.73
C VAL A 58 -19.63 -11.43 2.85
N ASN A 59 -20.24 -11.80 3.97
CA ASN A 59 -20.44 -10.91 5.13
C ASN A 59 -19.14 -10.53 5.87
N GLN A 60 -18.09 -11.36 5.83
CA GLN A 60 -16.77 -11.03 6.41
C GLN A 60 -15.88 -10.23 5.45
N ILE A 61 -16.19 -10.22 4.16
CA ILE A 61 -15.34 -9.62 3.11
C ILE A 61 -15.56 -8.13 2.99
N ALA A 62 -16.80 -7.67 3.24
CA ALA A 62 -17.05 -6.26 3.51
C ALA A 62 -16.15 -5.71 4.63
N TYR A 63 -15.64 -6.59 5.51
CA TYR A 63 -14.77 -6.27 6.62
C TYR A 63 -13.26 -6.36 6.31
N ARG A 64 -12.83 -7.03 5.22
CA ARG A 64 -11.41 -7.29 4.89
C ARG A 64 -11.08 -7.30 3.39
N PRO A 65 -11.37 -6.23 2.64
CA PRO A 65 -11.10 -6.17 1.20
C PRO A 65 -9.60 -6.33 0.84
N GLU A 66 -8.69 -6.03 1.76
CA GLU A 66 -7.24 -6.14 1.60
C GLU A 66 -6.75 -7.58 1.43
N VAL A 67 -7.34 -8.55 2.15
CA VAL A 67 -6.95 -9.98 2.05
C VAL A 67 -7.25 -10.52 0.66
N VAL A 68 -8.46 -10.24 0.14
CA VAL A 68 -8.88 -10.67 -1.19
C VAL A 68 -8.04 -9.98 -2.26
N ARG A 69 -7.80 -8.67 -2.11
CA ARG A 69 -6.95 -7.89 -3.03
C ARG A 69 -5.54 -8.47 -3.10
N ALA A 70 -4.88 -8.68 -1.96
CA ALA A 70 -3.54 -9.25 -1.89
C ALA A 70 -3.47 -10.62 -2.56
N ALA A 71 -4.43 -11.52 -2.27
CA ALA A 71 -4.46 -12.87 -2.80
C ALA A 71 -4.63 -12.92 -4.33
N ILE A 72 -5.48 -12.06 -4.90
CA ILE A 72 -5.65 -11.97 -6.36
C ILE A 72 -4.36 -11.46 -6.99
N SER A 73 -3.82 -10.34 -6.49
CA SER A 73 -2.61 -9.74 -7.04
C SER A 73 -1.39 -10.65 -6.96
N GLN A 74 -1.24 -11.41 -5.87
CA GLN A 74 -0.21 -12.44 -5.72
C GLN A 74 -0.33 -13.54 -6.79
N LYS A 75 -1.54 -14.04 -7.04
CA LYS A 75 -1.77 -15.10 -8.03
C LYS A 75 -1.58 -14.63 -9.46
N MET A 76 -1.90 -13.37 -9.72
CA MET A 76 -1.90 -12.80 -11.06
C MET A 76 -0.59 -12.10 -11.40
N GLY A 77 0.25 -11.76 -10.41
CA GLY A 77 1.49 -11.01 -10.60
C GLY A 77 1.28 -9.55 -11.03
N VAL A 78 0.04 -9.02 -10.90
CA VAL A 78 -0.34 -7.64 -11.24
C VAL A 78 -0.78 -6.85 -10.02
N GLY A 79 -0.54 -5.54 -10.02
CA GLY A 79 -1.11 -4.65 -9.00
C GLY A 79 -0.57 -3.23 -9.02
N ASN A 80 -1.45 -2.27 -8.71
CA ASN A 80 -1.10 -0.86 -8.50
C ASN A 80 -0.67 -0.64 -7.02
N CYS A 81 -0.53 0.61 -6.58
CA CYS A 81 -0.13 0.95 -5.21
C CYS A 81 -1.05 0.30 -4.15
N ALA A 82 -2.36 0.25 -4.38
CA ALA A 82 -3.33 -0.34 -3.46
C ALA A 82 -3.14 -1.85 -3.29
N GLU A 83 -2.93 -2.56 -4.40
CA GLU A 83 -2.63 -4.00 -4.39
C GLU A 83 -1.29 -4.28 -3.72
N GLN A 84 -0.26 -3.53 -4.06
CA GLN A 84 1.08 -3.69 -3.51
C GLN A 84 1.11 -3.43 -2.00
N ALA A 85 0.42 -2.38 -1.54
CA ALA A 85 0.24 -2.11 -0.11
C ALA A 85 -0.52 -3.25 0.60
N ALA A 86 -1.55 -3.82 -0.03
CA ALA A 86 -2.27 -4.97 0.53
C ALA A 86 -1.40 -6.22 0.65
N ILE A 87 -0.56 -6.52 -0.35
CA ILE A 87 0.39 -7.64 -0.29
C ILE A 87 1.42 -7.42 0.83
N ALA A 88 1.99 -6.21 0.93
CA ALA A 88 2.94 -5.88 2.00
C ALA A 88 2.29 -6.02 3.38
N PHE A 89 1.06 -5.53 3.55
CA PHE A 89 0.31 -5.61 4.80
C PHE A 89 0.04 -7.05 5.23
N GLU A 90 -0.47 -7.90 4.34
CA GLU A 90 -0.72 -9.32 4.66
C GLU A 90 0.59 -10.09 4.90
N TYR A 91 1.67 -9.75 4.20
CA TYR A 91 3.00 -10.30 4.48
C TYR A 91 3.45 -9.96 5.90
N LEU A 92 3.42 -8.69 6.29
CA LEU A 92 3.84 -8.21 7.61
C LEU A 92 2.99 -8.83 8.72
N LYS A 93 1.66 -8.83 8.56
CA LYS A 93 0.72 -9.49 9.45
C LYS A 93 1.02 -10.99 9.59
N GLY A 94 1.30 -11.68 8.49
CA GLY A 94 1.71 -13.09 8.49
C GLY A 94 3.06 -13.35 9.18
N LYS A 95 3.91 -12.32 9.31
CA LYS A 95 5.14 -12.36 10.13
C LYS A 95 4.91 -12.00 11.60
N GLY A 96 3.67 -11.75 12.00
CA GLY A 96 3.31 -11.38 13.37
C GLY A 96 3.55 -9.91 13.70
N GLU A 97 3.77 -9.05 12.70
CA GLU A 97 3.86 -7.61 12.94
C GLU A 97 2.50 -7.07 13.38
N LYS A 98 2.53 -6.22 14.41
CA LYS A 98 1.36 -5.53 14.97
C LYS A 98 1.56 -4.02 14.84
N ASN A 99 0.51 -3.27 15.15
CA ASN A 99 0.49 -1.82 15.01
C ASN A 99 0.88 -1.38 13.59
N ILE A 100 0.27 -2.05 12.61
CA ILE A 100 0.43 -1.78 11.18
C ILE A 100 -0.90 -1.34 10.58
N ALA A 101 -0.87 -0.41 9.62
CA ALA A 101 -2.05 0.01 8.89
C ALA A 101 -1.77 0.20 7.40
N ILE A 102 -2.75 -0.09 6.56
CA ILE A 102 -2.79 0.42 5.18
C ILE A 102 -3.34 1.84 5.24
N VAL A 103 -2.60 2.79 4.70
CA VAL A 103 -3.00 4.20 4.62
C VAL A 103 -3.05 4.64 3.16
N SER A 104 -4.09 5.40 2.82
CA SER A 104 -4.26 6.05 1.54
C SER A 104 -4.12 7.57 1.68
N ILE A 105 -3.36 8.22 0.79
CA ILE A 105 -3.43 9.67 0.58
C ILE A 105 -4.60 9.93 -0.37
N ALA A 106 -5.77 10.23 0.18
CA ALA A 106 -7.02 10.21 -0.57
C ALA A 106 -7.05 11.21 -1.75
N ASP A 107 -6.35 12.34 -1.62
CA ASP A 107 -6.33 13.37 -2.66
C ASP A 107 -5.34 13.06 -3.80
N TYR A 108 -4.52 12.01 -3.65
CA TYR A 108 -3.42 11.65 -4.57
C TYR A 108 -3.43 10.18 -4.98
N ASP A 109 -4.48 9.43 -4.61
CA ASP A 109 -4.68 8.00 -4.94
C ASP A 109 -3.44 7.13 -4.73
N HIS A 110 -2.73 7.36 -3.62
CA HIS A 110 -1.51 6.62 -3.28
C HIS A 110 -1.68 5.83 -1.98
N HIS A 111 -1.18 4.60 -1.96
CA HIS A 111 -1.36 3.67 -0.84
C HIS A 111 -0.02 3.11 -0.39
N PHE A 112 0.19 3.02 0.92
CA PHE A 112 1.36 2.42 1.54
C PHE A 112 1.00 1.83 2.92
N VAL A 113 1.95 1.11 3.51
CA VAL A 113 1.79 0.56 4.86
C VAL A 113 2.56 1.42 5.86
N VAL A 114 1.96 1.70 7.02
CA VAL A 114 2.63 2.34 8.15
C VAL A 114 2.78 1.31 9.26
N MET A 115 3.97 1.23 9.83
CA MET A 115 4.31 0.32 10.91
C MET A 115 4.67 1.09 12.18
N GLN A 116 4.63 0.39 13.32
CA GLN A 116 4.98 0.94 14.64
C GLN A 116 4.09 2.14 15.03
N LEU A 117 2.81 2.03 14.70
CA LEU A 117 1.79 2.98 15.16
C LEU A 117 1.68 2.90 16.69
N ILE A 118 1.38 4.03 17.33
CA ILE A 118 1.19 4.06 18.79
C ILE A 118 -0.27 3.81 19.20
N GLN A 119 -1.19 3.92 18.23
CA GLN A 119 -2.60 3.63 18.38
C GLN A 119 -3.24 3.42 17.00
N GLU A 120 -4.47 2.91 16.99
CA GLU A 120 -5.29 2.83 15.78
C GLU A 120 -5.42 4.22 15.11
N PRO A 121 -5.10 4.35 13.81
CA PRO A 121 -5.34 5.59 13.08
C PRO A 121 -6.84 5.86 12.95
N ALA A 122 -7.23 7.13 13.03
CA ALA A 122 -8.60 7.52 12.69
C ALA A 122 -8.93 7.09 11.24
N LYS A 123 -10.20 6.72 10.99
CA LYS A 123 -10.68 6.37 9.65
C LYS A 123 -10.31 7.42 8.61
N ILE A 124 -10.40 8.69 9.01
CA ILE A 124 -9.93 9.85 8.25
C ILE A 124 -9.09 10.70 9.19
N SER A 125 -7.91 11.08 8.74
CA SER A 125 -7.07 12.08 9.39
C SER A 125 -6.50 13.05 8.35
N PHE A 126 -5.81 14.07 8.83
CA PHE A 126 -5.18 15.06 7.98
C PHE A 126 -3.72 15.23 8.41
N PHE A 127 -2.86 15.54 7.46
CA PHE A 127 -1.50 15.98 7.72
C PHE A 127 -1.20 17.19 6.86
N GLN A 128 -0.23 17.98 7.32
CA GLN A 128 0.35 19.06 6.54
C GLN A 128 1.68 18.56 5.96
N ILE A 129 1.94 18.79 4.68
CA ILE A 129 3.14 18.27 3.98
C ILE A 129 4.44 18.63 4.70
N ASP A 130 4.50 19.86 5.23
CA ASP A 130 5.65 20.44 5.94
C ASP A 130 5.41 20.57 7.45
N GLY A 131 4.34 19.96 7.97
CA GLY A 131 3.90 20.16 9.34
C GLY A 131 3.75 18.86 10.12
N PHE A 132 2.82 18.86 11.05
CA PHE A 132 2.68 17.75 11.99
C PHE A 132 2.20 16.47 11.30
N LEU A 133 2.80 15.37 11.76
CA LEU A 133 2.39 14.01 11.41
C LEU A 133 1.04 13.69 12.06
N PRO A 134 0.28 12.72 11.52
CA PRO A 134 -0.91 12.21 12.20
C PRO A 134 -0.56 11.75 13.63
N PRO A 135 -1.31 12.14 14.67
CA PRO A 135 -0.96 11.82 16.06
C PRO A 135 -0.82 10.32 16.35
N SER A 136 -1.48 9.45 15.59
CA SER A 136 -1.37 8.00 15.74
C SER A 136 -0.03 7.42 15.28
N TRP A 137 0.78 8.22 14.58
CA TRP A 137 2.09 7.83 14.07
C TRP A 137 3.13 8.29 15.10
N GLY A 138 3.69 7.34 15.86
CA GLY A 138 4.74 7.66 16.82
C GLY A 138 6.05 8.07 16.14
N VAL A 139 7.02 8.55 16.94
CA VAL A 139 8.35 8.95 16.44
C VAL A 139 9.10 7.82 15.72
N ASN A 140 8.81 6.57 16.10
CA ASN A 140 9.40 5.38 15.50
C ASN A 140 8.60 4.86 14.29
N ALA A 141 7.56 5.55 13.84
CA ALA A 141 6.75 5.07 12.73
C ALA A 141 7.59 4.89 11.47
N ILE A 142 7.32 3.82 10.73
CA ILE A 142 8.01 3.48 9.48
C ILE A 142 6.96 3.44 8.37
N VAL A 143 7.23 4.13 7.28
CA VAL A 143 6.49 3.96 6.03
C VAL A 143 7.16 2.85 5.23
N CYS A 144 6.36 1.89 4.79
CA CYS A 144 6.71 0.84 3.85
C CYS A 144 5.94 1.09 2.56
N ASP A 145 6.64 1.55 1.53
CA ASP A 145 6.07 1.93 0.24
C ASP A 145 6.60 1.00 -0.87
N PRO A 146 5.94 -0.15 -1.09
CA PRO A 146 6.36 -1.11 -2.10
C PRO A 146 6.23 -0.56 -3.53
N TRP A 147 5.37 0.44 -3.76
CA TRP A 147 5.20 1.05 -5.06
C TRP A 147 6.43 1.85 -5.50
N TYR A 148 7.12 2.50 -4.56
CA TYR A 148 8.39 3.19 -4.85
C TYR A 148 9.63 2.35 -4.49
N HIS A 149 9.45 1.06 -4.15
CA HIS A 149 10.51 0.18 -3.65
C HIS A 149 11.31 0.77 -2.50
N GLU A 150 10.63 1.41 -1.56
CA GLU A 150 11.29 2.09 -0.47
C GLU A 150 10.59 1.91 0.87
N TRP A 151 11.35 2.15 1.93
CA TRP A 151 10.84 2.32 3.27
C TRP A 151 11.66 3.41 3.96
N PHE A 152 11.07 4.10 4.93
CA PHE A 152 11.76 5.16 5.64
C PHE A 152 11.13 5.46 7.00
N TYR A 153 11.93 6.06 7.88
CA TYR A 153 11.45 6.58 9.16
C TYR A 153 10.66 7.86 8.95
N VAL A 154 9.46 7.92 9.51
CA VAL A 154 8.60 9.10 9.37
C VAL A 154 9.29 10.34 9.94
N GLU A 155 9.86 10.25 11.16
CA GLU A 155 10.54 11.38 11.81
C GLU A 155 11.70 11.95 10.97
N LYS A 156 12.46 11.10 10.27
CA LYS A 156 13.68 11.52 9.55
C LYS A 156 13.40 12.00 8.13
N ASP A 157 12.50 11.31 7.44
CA ASP A 157 12.42 11.38 5.98
C ASP A 157 11.06 11.83 5.45
N TRP A 158 10.02 11.90 6.29
CA TRP A 158 8.65 12.15 5.84
C TRP A 158 8.54 13.38 4.93
N HIS A 159 8.96 14.56 5.39
CA HIS A 159 8.82 15.81 4.64
C HIS A 159 9.45 15.74 3.24
N ARG A 160 10.62 15.12 3.14
CA ARG A 160 11.34 14.97 1.87
C ARG A 160 10.67 13.93 0.97
N LYS A 161 10.31 12.78 1.53
CA LYS A 161 9.75 11.63 0.79
C LYS A 161 8.32 11.88 0.35
N ILE A 162 7.48 12.47 1.21
CA ILE A 162 6.08 12.73 0.87
C ILE A 162 5.97 13.74 -0.28
N LYS A 163 6.80 14.79 -0.31
CA LYS A 163 6.85 15.71 -1.46
C LYS A 163 7.19 14.98 -2.76
N HIS A 164 8.13 14.04 -2.71
CA HIS A 164 8.49 13.22 -3.86
C HIS A 164 7.32 12.34 -4.32
N ILE A 165 6.66 11.66 -3.39
CA ILE A 165 5.49 10.80 -3.64
C ILE A 165 4.37 11.63 -4.30
N LEU A 166 3.98 12.75 -3.69
CA LEU A 166 2.87 13.60 -4.17
C LEU A 166 3.14 14.18 -5.55
N LYS A 167 4.39 14.57 -5.85
CA LYS A 167 4.80 15.08 -7.16
C LYS A 167 4.67 14.02 -8.26
N ARG A 168 4.79 12.74 -7.92
CA ARG A 168 4.77 11.63 -8.88
C ARG A 168 3.40 10.98 -9.03
N THR A 169 2.55 11.03 -8.00
CA THR A 169 1.20 10.46 -8.03
C THR A 169 0.14 11.40 -8.59
N SER A 170 0.34 12.71 -8.56
CA SER A 170 -0.58 13.69 -9.12
C SER A 170 0.06 14.55 -10.20
N ILE A 171 -0.76 14.95 -11.19
CA ILE A 171 -0.39 15.98 -12.18
C ILE A 171 -0.19 17.34 -11.49
N ARG A 172 -0.80 17.54 -10.30
CA ARG A 172 -0.73 18.78 -9.53
C ARG A 172 0.28 18.64 -8.39
N THR A 173 1.29 19.49 -8.39
CA THR A 173 2.13 19.70 -7.22
C THR A 173 1.32 20.39 -6.13
N ALA A 174 1.22 19.77 -4.97
CA ALA A 174 0.67 20.39 -3.77
C ALA A 174 1.49 21.65 -3.41
N PRO A 175 0.88 22.82 -3.19
CA PRO A 175 1.58 23.96 -2.60
C PRO A 175 2.16 23.61 -1.22
N GLU A 176 3.24 24.27 -0.83
CA GLU A 176 3.77 24.15 0.53
C GLU A 176 2.71 24.51 1.57
N GLY A 177 2.76 23.83 2.72
CA GLY A 177 1.77 24.02 3.78
C GLY A 177 0.36 23.49 3.46
N SER A 178 0.15 22.83 2.31
CA SER A 178 -1.13 22.20 2.00
C SER A 178 -1.47 21.08 2.97
N TRP A 179 -2.76 20.98 3.29
CA TRP A 179 -3.33 19.86 4.03
C TRP A 179 -3.72 18.75 3.05
N CYS A 180 -3.42 17.52 3.44
CA CYS A 180 -3.75 16.33 2.69
C CYS A 180 -4.53 15.37 3.58
N LYS A 181 -5.50 14.67 2.97
CA LYS A 181 -6.34 13.71 3.66
C LYS A 181 -5.71 12.32 3.64
N LEU A 182 -5.61 11.70 4.80
CA LEU A 182 -5.28 10.29 4.96
C LEU A 182 -6.52 9.50 5.29
N ARG A 183 -6.62 8.30 4.71
CA ARG A 183 -7.66 7.32 5.04
C ARG A 183 -6.99 6.06 5.54
N CYS A 184 -7.38 5.59 6.73
CA CYS A 184 -7.02 4.27 7.20
C CYS A 184 -7.93 3.24 6.53
N MET A 185 -7.32 2.32 5.79
CA MET A 185 -8.04 1.31 5.01
C MET A 185 -8.15 -0.02 5.78
N ALA A 186 -7.11 -0.37 6.52
CA ALA A 186 -7.04 -1.55 7.37
C ALA A 186 -6.03 -1.30 8.50
N TYR A 187 -6.24 -1.91 9.65
CA TYR A 187 -5.36 -1.83 10.82
C TYR A 187 -5.28 -3.17 11.55
N VAL A 188 -4.10 -3.52 12.02
CA VAL A 188 -3.87 -4.61 12.98
C VAL A 188 -3.24 -4.00 14.23
N GLY A 189 -3.96 -4.06 15.34
CA GLY A 189 -3.47 -3.61 16.65
C GLY A 189 -2.75 -4.70 17.44
N ASP A 190 -2.41 -4.36 18.68
CA ASP A 190 -1.81 -5.27 19.66
C ASP A 190 -2.71 -6.43 20.10
#